data_AF-A0A7W0UKM8-F1
#
_entry.id   AF-A0A7W0UKM8-F1
#
_cell.length_a   1.000
_cell.length_b   1.000
_cell.length_c   1.000
_cell.angle_alpha   90.00
_cell.angle_beta   90.00
_cell.angle_gamma   90.00
#
_symmetry.space_group_name_H-M   'P 1'
#
loop_
_entity.id
_entity.type
_entity.pdbx_description
1 polymer ?
#
loop_
_entity_poly.entity_id
_entity_poly.type
_entity_poly.pdbx_seq_one_letter_code
_entity_poly.pdbx_strand_id
1 'polypeptide(L)'
;MNNAVLGHDPRILKTNEAAQVEWAELYMRLCPVAGIRTVIAYAQAVHETNYFRFTGQANASWNNPAGLGVSGAIDPDTGAYIGNRFSTKEAGVRAHLGHLLWYFGHYHPEAGFCATDQRHFGWLGGHKHLENDIRQLNGRWAVPGGNYGERIATIAYEMEQP
;
A
#
# COMPACT_ATOMS: atom_id res chain seq x y z
N MET A 1 12.14 2.26 -22.25
CA MET A 1 10.88 2.59 -21.54
C MET A 1 11.28 3.34 -20.28
N ASN A 2 10.79 4.56 -20.08
CA ASN A 2 11.44 5.60 -19.28
C ASN A 2 11.39 5.32 -17.76
N ASN A 3 12.55 5.42 -17.10
CA ASN A 3 12.78 5.36 -15.65
C ASN A 3 12.24 6.59 -14.88
N ALA A 4 11.17 7.24 -15.35
CA ALA A 4 10.74 8.55 -14.84
C ALA A 4 10.08 8.52 -13.44
N VAL A 5 9.86 7.35 -12.84
CA VAL A 5 9.13 7.23 -11.55
C VAL A 5 10.01 7.51 -10.32
N LEU A 6 11.34 7.65 -10.49
CA LEU A 6 12.28 7.73 -9.36
C LEU A 6 13.07 9.04 -9.24
N GLY A 7 12.89 10.00 -10.16
CA GLY A 7 13.90 11.04 -10.41
C GLY A 7 13.83 12.35 -9.63
N HIS A 8 12.69 12.75 -9.05
CA HIS A 8 12.47 14.19 -8.80
C HIS A 8 12.10 14.58 -7.36
N ASP A 9 11.97 13.64 -6.42
CA ASP A 9 11.68 13.96 -5.02
C ASP A 9 12.97 13.95 -4.14
N PRO A 10 13.42 15.08 -3.60
CA PRO A 10 14.60 15.16 -2.73
C PRO A 10 14.47 14.36 -1.42
N ARG A 11 13.28 13.88 -1.06
CA ARG A 11 13.05 12.93 0.04
C ARG A 11 13.38 11.49 -0.35
N ILE A 12 13.51 11.15 -1.63
CA ILE A 12 13.97 9.83 -2.10
C ILE A 12 15.50 9.71 -1.92
N LEU A 13 16.23 10.83 -1.97
CA LEU A 13 17.70 10.90 -2.03
C LEU A 13 18.45 10.67 -0.69
N LYS A 14 17.81 10.13 0.37
CA LYS A 14 18.45 9.97 1.71
C LYS A 14 18.37 8.55 2.29
N THR A 15 18.34 7.51 1.45
CA THR A 15 17.97 6.15 1.88
C THR A 15 18.71 5.05 1.12
N ASN A 16 18.70 3.82 1.65
CA ASN A 16 19.24 2.63 0.99
C ASN A 16 18.48 2.37 -0.32
N GLU A 17 19.02 2.90 -1.42
CA GLU A 17 18.41 2.94 -2.75
C GLU A 17 17.96 1.55 -3.24
N ALA A 18 18.75 0.51 -2.97
CA ALA A 18 18.46 -0.84 -3.44
C ALA A 18 17.14 -1.42 -2.89
N ALA A 19 16.84 -1.17 -1.60
CA ALA A 19 15.61 -1.68 -1.00
C ALA A 19 14.36 -0.97 -1.54
N GLN A 20 14.48 0.31 -1.89
CA GLN A 20 13.41 1.11 -2.51
C GLN A 20 13.17 0.73 -3.98
N VAL A 21 14.25 0.45 -4.72
CA VAL A 21 14.19 -0.06 -6.10
C VAL A 21 13.37 -1.35 -6.16
N GLU A 22 13.62 -2.31 -5.26
CA GLU A 22 12.85 -3.57 -5.24
C GLU A 22 11.35 -3.34 -5.00
N TRP A 23 10.96 -2.42 -4.12
CA TRP A 23 9.56 -2.07 -3.94
C TRP A 23 8.97 -1.48 -5.22
N ALA A 24 9.66 -0.52 -5.84
CA ALA A 24 9.20 0.10 -7.09
C ALA A 24 9.01 -0.93 -8.21
N GLU A 25 9.98 -1.84 -8.40
CA GLU A 25 9.90 -2.93 -9.38
C GLU A 25 8.70 -3.84 -9.15
N LEU A 26 8.41 -4.18 -7.88
CA LEU A 26 7.24 -4.98 -7.52
C LEU A 26 5.92 -4.26 -7.87
N TYR A 27 5.78 -2.98 -7.54
CA TYR A 27 4.58 -2.22 -7.93
C TYR A 27 4.47 -2.08 -9.45
N MET A 28 5.56 -1.79 -10.15
CA MET A 28 5.59 -1.69 -11.62
C MET A 28 5.16 -3.00 -12.29
N ARG A 29 5.54 -4.15 -11.73
CA ARG A 29 5.18 -5.47 -12.26
C ARG A 29 3.74 -5.88 -11.91
N LEU A 30 3.28 -5.63 -10.69
CA LEU A 30 2.03 -6.20 -10.17
C LEU A 30 0.80 -5.32 -10.38
N CYS A 31 0.95 -3.99 -10.35
CA CYS A 31 -0.18 -3.07 -10.55
C CYS A 31 -0.89 -3.25 -11.90
N PRO A 32 -0.19 -3.40 -13.05
CA PRO A 32 -0.86 -3.65 -14.33
C PRO A 32 -1.67 -4.96 -14.33
N VAL A 33 -1.15 -6.01 -13.68
CA VAL A 33 -1.84 -7.30 -13.55
C VAL A 33 -3.10 -7.18 -12.70
N ALA A 34 -3.05 -6.34 -11.66
CA ALA A 34 -4.20 -6.05 -10.80
C ALA A 34 -5.20 -5.06 -11.43
N GLY A 35 -4.86 -4.41 -12.54
CA GLY A 35 -5.66 -3.32 -13.12
C GLY A 35 -5.67 -2.04 -12.26
N ILE A 36 -4.68 -1.85 -11.39
CA ILE A 36 -4.54 -0.67 -10.53
C ILE A 36 -3.50 0.28 -11.13
N ARG A 37 -3.78 1.59 -11.10
CA ARG A 37 -2.82 2.61 -11.53
C ARG A 37 -1.60 2.61 -10.61
N THR A 38 -0.42 2.25 -11.15
CA THR A 38 0.81 2.04 -10.38
C THR A 38 1.17 3.21 -9.49
N VAL A 39 1.12 4.44 -10.00
CA VAL A 39 1.52 5.63 -9.22
C VAL A 39 0.66 5.83 -7.98
N ILE A 40 -0.63 5.47 -8.02
CA ILE A 40 -1.55 5.65 -6.88
C ILE A 40 -1.21 4.65 -5.77
N ALA A 41 -1.09 3.36 -6.11
CA ALA A 41 -0.73 2.32 -5.15
C ALA A 41 0.68 2.55 -4.58
N TYR A 42 1.62 2.97 -5.43
CA TYR A 42 2.98 3.26 -4.98
C TYR A 42 3.03 4.50 -4.08
N ALA A 43 2.33 5.58 -4.41
CA ALA A 43 2.22 6.77 -3.56
C ALA A 43 1.60 6.44 -2.20
N GLN A 44 0.58 5.58 -2.16
CA GLN A 44 0.01 5.08 -0.92
C GLN A 44 1.05 4.32 -0.09
N ALA A 45 1.81 3.40 -0.71
CA ALA A 45 2.86 2.68 -0.01
C ALA A 45 3.97 3.61 0.52
N VAL A 46 4.35 4.62 -0.25
CA VAL A 46 5.31 5.66 0.17
C VAL A 46 4.77 6.44 1.37
N HIS A 47 3.48 6.80 1.36
CA HIS A 47 2.85 7.49 2.48
C HIS A 47 2.87 6.64 3.76
N GLU A 48 2.40 5.39 3.67
CA GLU A 48 2.30 4.45 4.81
C GLU A 48 3.66 4.15 5.45
N THR A 49 4.69 4.01 4.62
CA THR A 49 6.01 3.55 5.06
C THR A 49 7.00 4.68 5.29
N ASN A 50 6.59 5.93 5.11
CA ASN A 50 7.48 7.09 5.09
C ASN A 50 8.66 6.87 4.13
N TYR A 51 8.37 6.65 2.84
CA TYR A 51 9.36 6.35 1.79
C TYR A 51 10.15 5.06 2.07
N PHE A 52 9.46 4.00 2.48
CA PHE A 52 10.03 2.70 2.82
C PHE A 52 11.10 2.75 3.93
N ARG A 53 11.05 3.78 4.79
CA ARG A 53 11.89 3.88 5.99
C ARG A 53 11.32 3.11 7.17
N PHE A 54 10.01 2.84 7.16
CA PHE A 54 9.30 2.09 8.19
C PHE A 54 9.56 2.62 9.61
N THR A 55 9.46 3.94 9.78
CA THR A 55 9.70 4.62 11.08
C THR A 55 8.50 4.57 12.03
N GLY A 56 7.44 3.83 11.66
CA GLY A 56 6.21 3.69 12.44
C GLY A 56 6.15 2.40 13.25
N GLN A 57 4.94 1.91 13.51
CA GLN A 57 4.69 0.67 14.25
C GLN A 57 5.09 -0.57 13.45
N ALA A 58 4.75 -0.60 12.16
CA ALA A 58 5.20 -1.64 11.24
C ALA A 58 6.63 -1.34 10.83
N ASN A 59 7.53 -2.30 11.06
CA ASN A 59 8.93 -2.19 10.64
C ASN A 59 9.17 -2.92 9.30
N ALA A 60 10.34 -2.72 8.71
CA ALA A 60 10.67 -3.26 7.38
C ALA A 60 10.58 -4.79 7.28
N SER A 61 10.81 -5.53 8.37
CA SER A 61 10.76 -7.01 8.34
C SER A 61 9.33 -7.56 8.23
N TRP A 62 8.31 -6.73 8.44
CA TRP A 62 6.92 -7.14 8.30
C TRP A 62 6.51 -7.28 6.83
N ASN A 63 7.31 -6.77 5.89
CA ASN A 63 6.99 -6.71 4.47
C ASN A 63 5.58 -6.15 4.20
N ASN A 64 5.10 -5.22 5.03
CA ASN A 64 3.75 -4.68 4.98
C ASN A 64 3.78 -3.22 4.51
N PRO A 65 3.78 -2.97 3.19
CA PRO A 65 3.92 -1.62 2.65
C PRO A 65 2.64 -0.78 2.79
N ALA A 66 1.55 -1.35 3.31
CA ALA A 66 0.22 -0.73 3.30
C ALA A 66 -0.38 -0.55 4.70
N GLY A 67 0.38 -0.84 5.75
CA GLY A 67 -0.09 -0.74 7.14
C GLY A 67 -1.26 -1.69 7.45
N LEU A 68 -1.41 -2.79 6.70
CA LEU A 68 -2.55 -3.69 6.87
C LEU A 68 -2.56 -4.32 8.26
N GLY A 69 -3.70 -4.26 8.94
CA GLY A 69 -3.84 -4.83 10.29
C GLY A 69 -3.29 -3.95 11.42
N VAL A 70 -2.56 -2.86 11.10
CA VAL A 70 -1.92 -2.01 12.12
C VAL A 70 -2.97 -1.16 12.84
N SER A 71 -3.06 -1.30 14.15
CA SER A 71 -4.11 -0.65 14.97
C SER A 71 -3.59 0.14 16.16
N GLY A 72 -2.27 0.18 16.39
CA GLY A 72 -1.68 0.75 17.61
C GLY A 72 -1.81 -0.13 18.85
N ALA A 73 -2.59 -1.21 18.79
CA ALA A 73 -2.67 -2.17 19.86
C ALA A 73 -1.35 -2.94 20.00
N ILE A 74 -1.04 -3.30 21.24
CA ILE A 74 0.11 -4.12 21.60
C ILE A 74 -0.41 -5.50 22.00
N ASP A 75 0.20 -6.53 21.46
CA ASP A 75 -0.04 -7.91 21.85
C ASP A 75 0.46 -8.10 23.30
N PRO A 76 -0.41 -8.51 24.24
CA PRO A 76 -0.06 -8.57 25.66
C PRO A 76 0.96 -9.66 26.01
N ASP A 77 1.09 -10.69 25.19
CA ASP A 77 1.98 -11.83 25.43
C ASP A 77 3.39 -11.54 24.91
N THR A 78 3.49 -10.83 23.79
CA THR A 78 4.77 -10.55 23.11
C THR A 78 5.29 -9.13 23.32
N GLY A 79 4.42 -8.20 23.74
CA GLY A 79 4.75 -6.77 23.84
C GLY A 79 4.97 -6.09 22.49
N ALA A 80 4.69 -6.76 21.37
CA ALA A 80 4.87 -6.21 20.03
C ALA A 80 3.58 -5.55 19.50
N TYR A 81 3.71 -4.57 18.60
CA TYR A 81 2.55 -4.02 17.90
C TYR A 81 1.81 -5.09 17.10
N ILE A 82 0.49 -4.97 17.05
CA ILE A 82 -0.38 -5.82 16.24
C ILE A 82 -0.41 -5.31 14.79
N GLY A 83 -0.28 -6.23 13.84
CA GLY A 83 -0.50 -5.99 12.42
C GLY A 83 -0.06 -7.16 11.55
N ASN A 84 -0.44 -7.11 10.27
CA ASN A 84 -0.17 -8.20 9.35
C ASN A 84 1.32 -8.23 8.98
N ARG A 85 1.84 -9.43 8.81
CA ARG A 85 3.24 -9.70 8.41
C ARG A 85 3.23 -10.64 7.22
N PHE A 86 4.07 -10.35 6.24
CA PHE A 86 4.15 -11.13 5.00
C PHE A 86 5.52 -11.76 4.86
N SER A 87 5.54 -12.98 4.32
CA SER A 87 6.77 -13.76 4.15
C SER A 87 7.76 -13.11 3.16
N THR A 88 7.26 -12.34 2.19
CA THR A 88 8.06 -11.63 1.20
C THR A 88 7.47 -10.26 0.88
N LYS A 89 8.30 -9.35 0.34
CA LYS A 89 7.84 -8.05 -0.17
C LYS A 89 6.76 -8.22 -1.25
N GLU A 90 6.93 -9.19 -2.16
CA GLU A 90 5.93 -9.50 -3.17
C GLU A 90 4.59 -9.88 -2.56
N ALA A 91 4.57 -10.74 -1.52
CA ALA A 91 3.33 -11.08 -0.82
C ALA A 91 2.67 -9.84 -0.18
N GLY A 92 3.46 -8.94 0.39
CA GLY A 92 2.98 -7.66 0.92
C GLY A 92 2.38 -6.73 -0.13
N VAL A 93 3.03 -6.58 -1.29
CA VAL A 93 2.48 -5.79 -2.41
C VAL A 93 1.21 -6.43 -2.94
N ARG A 94 1.16 -7.77 -3.05
CA ARG A 94 -0.06 -8.46 -3.48
C ARG A 94 -1.22 -8.25 -2.49
N ALA A 95 -0.95 -8.30 -1.19
CA ALA A 95 -1.96 -8.03 -0.16
C ALA A 95 -2.44 -6.57 -0.21
N HIS A 96 -1.53 -5.61 -0.42
CA HIS A 96 -1.89 -4.21 -0.62
C HIS A 96 -2.86 -4.05 -1.80
N LEU A 97 -2.50 -4.57 -2.97
CA LEU A 97 -3.33 -4.47 -4.18
C LEU A 97 -4.66 -5.21 -4.01
N GLY A 98 -4.66 -6.36 -3.34
CA GLY A 98 -5.87 -7.07 -2.96
C GLY A 98 -6.82 -6.21 -2.13
N HIS A 99 -6.29 -5.50 -1.12
CA HIS A 99 -7.10 -4.61 -0.28
C HIS A 99 -7.64 -3.39 -1.05
N LEU A 100 -6.87 -2.83 -1.98
CA LEU A 100 -7.36 -1.78 -2.89
C LEU A 100 -8.49 -2.29 -3.79
N LEU A 101 -8.36 -3.50 -4.35
CA LEU A 101 -9.42 -4.12 -5.16
C LEU A 101 -10.68 -4.41 -4.33
N TRP A 102 -10.57 -4.65 -3.02
CA TRP A 102 -11.74 -4.78 -2.17
C TRP A 102 -12.54 -3.48 -2.05
N TYR A 103 -11.85 -2.33 -2.05
CA TYR A 103 -12.48 -1.02 -2.03
C TYR A 103 -13.05 -0.59 -3.38
N PHE A 104 -12.26 -0.72 -4.45
CA PHE A 104 -12.55 -0.12 -5.76
C PHE A 104 -12.88 -1.14 -6.86
N GLY A 105 -12.49 -2.40 -6.69
CA GLY A 105 -12.66 -3.42 -7.72
C GLY A 105 -14.13 -3.83 -7.88
N HIS A 106 -14.52 -4.07 -9.13
CA HIS A 106 -15.78 -4.75 -9.48
C HIS A 106 -15.61 -6.26 -9.65
N TYR A 107 -14.37 -6.70 -9.92
CA TYR A 107 -13.98 -8.09 -10.12
C TYR A 107 -12.56 -8.26 -9.63
N HIS A 108 -12.24 -9.44 -9.09
CA HIS A 108 -10.87 -9.78 -8.71
C HIS A 108 -10.22 -10.61 -9.81
N PRO A 109 -9.07 -10.20 -10.36
CA PRO A 109 -8.31 -11.10 -11.23
C PRO A 109 -7.89 -12.33 -10.42
N GLU A 110 -7.93 -13.51 -11.04
CA GLU A 110 -7.62 -14.82 -10.43
C GLU A 110 -6.18 -14.94 -9.87
N ALA A 111 -5.35 -13.90 -10.03
CA ALA A 111 -3.94 -13.84 -9.68
C ALA A 111 -3.63 -13.87 -8.15
N GLY A 112 -4.57 -14.30 -7.31
CA GLY A 112 -4.32 -14.63 -5.90
C GLY A 112 -4.09 -13.43 -4.97
N PHE A 113 -4.36 -12.20 -5.42
CA PHE A 113 -4.21 -10.98 -4.60
C PHE A 113 -5.06 -11.01 -3.32
N CYS A 114 -6.31 -11.47 -3.41
CA CYS A 114 -7.23 -11.49 -2.27
C CYS A 114 -6.91 -12.59 -1.25
N ALA A 115 -6.32 -13.71 -1.70
CA ALA A 115 -5.90 -14.78 -0.80
C ALA A 115 -4.79 -14.32 0.17
N THR A 116 -4.05 -13.28 -0.20
CA THR A 116 -3.00 -12.70 0.64
C THR A 116 -3.48 -11.59 1.57
N ASP A 117 -4.64 -11.00 1.33
CA ASP A 117 -5.21 -10.00 2.25
C ASP A 117 -6.01 -10.69 3.35
N GLN A 118 -5.43 -10.74 4.56
CA GLN A 118 -6.09 -11.34 5.72
C GLN A 118 -7.35 -10.59 6.16
N ARG A 119 -7.58 -9.35 5.71
CA ARG A 119 -8.85 -8.63 5.93
C ARG A 119 -9.92 -8.95 4.90
N HIS A 120 -9.57 -9.75 3.89
CA HIS A 120 -10.51 -10.32 2.93
C HIS A 120 -11.25 -11.51 3.56
N PHE A 121 -11.93 -11.27 4.68
CA PHE A 121 -12.78 -12.28 5.31
C PHE A 121 -14.04 -12.47 4.48
N GLY A 122 -14.36 -13.73 4.21
CA GLY A 122 -15.53 -14.17 3.47
C GLY A 122 -16.79 -13.42 3.89
N TRP A 123 -17.32 -12.68 2.93
CA TRP A 123 -18.74 -12.56 2.62
C TRP A 123 -19.71 -12.34 3.79
N LEU A 124 -19.95 -11.06 4.12
CA LEU A 124 -21.27 -10.58 4.58
C LEU A 124 -21.66 -9.18 4.04
N GLY A 125 -20.81 -8.49 3.26
CA GLY A 125 -21.07 -7.08 2.86
C GLY A 125 -20.72 -6.65 1.43
N GLY A 126 -20.17 -7.53 0.57
CA GLY A 126 -19.74 -7.17 -0.79
C GLY A 126 -18.55 -6.21 -0.85
N HIS A 127 -18.09 -5.90 -2.07
CA HIS A 127 -17.13 -4.82 -2.30
C HIS A 127 -17.76 -3.49 -1.90
N LYS A 128 -16.96 -2.54 -1.41
CA LYS A 128 -17.48 -1.20 -1.10
C LYS A 128 -17.87 -0.41 -2.35
N HIS A 129 -17.39 -0.83 -3.53
CA HIS A 129 -17.64 -0.23 -4.84
C HIS A 129 -17.51 1.31 -4.82
N LEU A 130 -16.39 1.77 -4.26
CA LEU A 130 -16.05 3.19 -4.22
C LEU A 130 -15.85 3.73 -5.64
N GLU A 131 -16.10 5.03 -5.86
CA GLU A 131 -16.14 5.66 -7.19
C GLU A 131 -14.74 5.92 -7.80
N ASN A 132 -13.85 4.93 -7.82
CA ASN A 132 -12.50 5.02 -8.38
C ASN A 132 -11.70 6.28 -7.97
N ASP A 133 -11.96 6.78 -6.75
CA ASP A 133 -11.36 7.98 -6.19
C ASP A 133 -10.67 7.66 -4.86
N ILE A 134 -9.35 7.85 -4.82
CA ILE A 134 -8.51 7.54 -3.66
C ILE A 134 -8.91 8.31 -2.39
N ARG A 135 -9.56 9.47 -2.54
CA ARG A 135 -10.09 10.28 -1.42
C ARG A 135 -11.20 9.54 -0.67
N GLN A 136 -11.86 8.58 -1.31
CA GLN A 136 -12.83 7.72 -0.64
C GLN A 136 -12.16 6.73 0.35
N LEU A 137 -10.84 6.66 0.45
CA LEU A 137 -10.17 5.93 1.53
C LEU A 137 -10.12 6.70 2.85
N ASN A 138 -10.48 7.99 2.87
CA ASN A 138 -10.54 8.80 4.08
C ASN A 138 -11.44 8.16 5.14
N GLY A 139 -10.90 7.95 6.34
CA GLY A 139 -11.61 7.30 7.45
C GLY A 139 -11.96 5.82 7.22
N ARG A 140 -11.52 5.21 6.10
CA ARG A 140 -11.79 3.80 5.77
C ARG A 140 -10.52 2.97 5.80
N TRP A 141 -9.45 3.46 5.20
CA TRP A 141 -8.14 2.82 5.23
C TRP A 141 -7.39 3.15 6.52
N ALA A 142 -7.28 4.44 6.81
CA ALA A 142 -6.73 4.99 8.05
C ALA A 142 -7.84 5.70 8.84
N VAL A 143 -7.89 5.48 10.15
CA VAL A 143 -8.86 6.11 11.07
C VAL A 143 -8.09 6.96 12.08
N PRO A 144 -8.44 8.25 12.33
CA PRO A 144 -9.59 8.98 11.76
C PRO A 144 -9.39 9.48 10.31
N GLY A 145 -8.14 9.55 9.82
CA GLY A 145 -7.77 9.61 8.39
C GLY A 145 -8.46 10.64 7.49
N GLY A 146 -8.85 11.82 7.99
CA GLY A 146 -9.68 12.78 7.23
C GLY A 146 -9.09 13.33 5.93
N ASN A 147 -7.76 13.43 5.82
CA ASN A 147 -7.05 13.93 4.63
C ASN A 147 -6.12 12.88 4.01
N TYR A 148 -6.44 11.60 4.19
CA TYR A 148 -5.56 10.49 3.83
C TYR A 148 -5.36 10.37 2.31
N GLY A 149 -6.45 10.29 1.55
CA GLY A 149 -6.42 10.17 0.10
C GLY A 149 -5.91 11.43 -0.59
N GLU A 150 -6.13 12.62 -0.02
CA GLU A 150 -5.53 13.87 -0.50
C GLU A 150 -4.01 13.80 -0.44
N ARG A 151 -3.44 13.30 0.66
CA ARG A 151 -1.97 13.13 0.78
C ARG A 151 -1.42 12.16 -0.25
N ILE A 152 -2.14 11.05 -0.51
CA ILE A 152 -1.76 10.10 -1.55
C ILE A 152 -1.81 10.76 -2.93
N ALA A 153 -2.88 11.50 -3.23
CA ALA A 153 -3.03 12.21 -4.49
C ALA A 153 -1.91 13.26 -4.69
N THR A 154 -1.52 13.99 -3.64
CA THR A 154 -0.39 14.91 -3.69
C THR A 154 0.93 14.20 -4.00
N ILE A 155 1.24 13.11 -3.29
CA ILE A 155 2.46 12.33 -3.54
C ILE A 155 2.47 11.78 -4.97
N ALA A 156 1.34 11.23 -5.43
CA ALA A 156 1.21 10.73 -6.80
C ALA A 156 1.41 11.83 -7.84
N TYR A 157 0.83 13.02 -7.62
CA TYR A 157 1.02 14.17 -8.49
C TYR A 157 2.49 14.59 -8.56
N GLU A 158 3.18 14.67 -7.41
CA GLU A 158 4.61 14.99 -7.32
C GLU A 158 5.48 13.97 -8.08
N MET A 159 5.16 12.67 -8.00
CA MET A 159 5.86 11.61 -8.73
C MET A 159 5.71 11.67 -10.25
N GLU A 160 4.66 12.32 -10.75
CA GLU A 160 4.40 12.46 -12.20
C GLU A 160 4.97 13.76 -12.78
N GLN A 161 5.52 14.64 -11.95
CA GLN A 161 6.16 15.85 -12.45
C GLN A 161 7.53 15.53 -13.07
N PRO A 162 7.91 16.25 -14.14
CA PRO A 162 9.20 16.11 -14.82
C PRO A 162 10.38 16.72 -14.04
#